data_AF-A0A1L7WZ95-F1
#
_entry.id   AF-A0A1L7WZ95-F1
#
_cell.length_a   1.000
_cell.length_b   1.000
_cell.length_c   1.000
_cell.angle_alpha   90.00
_cell.angle_beta   90.00
_cell.angle_gamma   90.00
#
_symmetry.space_group_name_H-M   'P 1'
#
loop_
_entity.id
_entity.type
_entity.pdbx_description
1 polymer ?
#
loop_
_entity_poly.entity_id
_entity_poly.type
_entity_poly.pdbx_seq_one_letter_code
_entity_poly.pdbx_strand_id
1 'polypeptide(L)'
;MKLPSLLPLLCLSLNQVIFVVGLVTLETIRDLTKLTDELRERILETGPASRVERDPMVEVLGGQRVLGGGDEDGDDIEDVVAAALKVMCSELLIELEKPLVSAPSSSILGGVEEEDLRCRVTRRGYHNFLEATVKFLHEVQERQERWVWGHESVVFDGVGWLQGLWASRKMNIQDRSFIEQQLILYDDTGCFGKTKEVLRSGVEVVEYLNDLLDSFP
;
A
#
# COMPACT_ATOMS: atom_id res chain seq x y z
N MET A 1 54.50 0.40 53.24
CA MET A 1 53.25 -0.28 52.87
C MET A 1 52.86 0.20 51.48
N LYS A 2 52.87 -0.70 50.49
CA LYS A 2 52.59 -0.41 49.08
C LYS A 2 51.08 -0.62 48.84
N LEU A 3 50.39 0.39 48.30
CA LEU A 3 49.10 0.20 47.63
C LEU A 3 49.36 -0.23 46.17
N PRO A 4 48.76 -1.33 45.66
CA PRO A 4 48.51 -1.47 44.24
C PRO A 4 47.14 -0.81 43.93
N SER A 5 47.00 0.11 42.97
CA SER A 5 47.17 0.00 41.52
C SER A 5 46.07 -0.81 40.82
N LEU A 6 45.27 -0.06 40.03
CA LEU A 6 44.50 -0.45 38.85
C LEU A 6 43.24 -1.29 39.05
N LEU A 7 42.08 -0.67 38.78
CA LEU A 7 41.02 -1.13 37.87
C LEU A 7 39.75 -0.23 38.01
N PRO A 8 39.52 0.78 37.16
CA PRO A 8 38.17 1.17 36.78
C PRO A 8 37.82 0.41 35.50
N LEU A 9 37.49 -0.87 35.64
CA LEU A 9 37.07 -1.71 34.52
C LEU A 9 35.61 -2.05 34.76
N LEU A 10 34.75 -1.26 34.12
CA LEU A 10 33.48 -1.64 33.48
C LEU A 10 32.63 -0.38 33.35
N CYS A 11 33.01 0.47 32.39
CA CYS A 11 32.04 1.12 31.52
C CYS A 11 31.22 0.00 30.84
N LEU A 12 30.18 -0.49 31.49
CA LEU A 12 29.07 -1.11 30.79
C LEU A 12 28.21 0.04 30.28
N SER A 13 28.66 0.66 29.20
CA SER A 13 27.75 1.28 28.25
C SER A 13 26.80 0.17 27.81
N LEU A 14 25.63 0.11 28.43
CA LEU A 14 24.45 -0.51 27.86
C LEU A 14 24.18 0.25 26.55
N ASN A 15 24.87 -0.14 25.48
CA ASN A 15 24.36 -0.03 24.13
C ASN A 15 23.14 -0.94 24.10
N GLN A 16 22.03 -0.46 24.65
CA GLN A 16 20.74 -0.92 24.20
C GLN A 16 20.71 -0.56 22.72
N VAL A 17 21.00 -1.55 21.88
CA VAL A 17 20.60 -1.53 20.49
C VAL A 17 19.08 -1.45 20.55
N ILE A 18 18.56 -0.23 20.49
CA ILE A 18 17.14 0.04 20.40
C ILE A 18 16.72 -0.55 19.07
N PHE A 19 16.15 -1.75 19.10
CA PHE A 19 15.44 -2.28 17.95
C PHE A 19 14.23 -1.40 17.72
N VAL A 20 14.24 -0.76 16.56
CA VAL A 20 13.23 0.15 16.10
C VAL A 20 12.03 -0.67 15.67
N VAL A 21 10.90 -0.47 16.37
CA VAL A 21 9.58 -1.00 16.03
C VAL A 21 9.01 -0.18 14.85
N GLY A 22 8.47 -0.82 13.83
CA GLY A 22 8.01 -0.17 12.59
C GLY A 22 6.95 0.92 12.80
N LEU A 23 6.84 1.88 11.86
CA LEU A 23 5.86 2.99 11.94
C LEU A 23 4.48 2.57 11.48
N VAL A 24 4.45 1.70 10.46
CA VAL A 24 3.21 1.09 9.98
C VAL A 24 2.70 0.21 11.11
N THR A 25 1.50 0.51 11.59
CA THR A 25 0.82 -0.26 12.64
C THR A 25 -0.26 -1.16 12.05
N LEU A 26 -0.81 -2.09 12.85
CA LEU A 26 -1.97 -2.87 12.43
C LEU A 26 -3.20 -2.00 12.15
N GLU A 27 -3.34 -0.86 12.83
CA GLU A 27 -4.39 0.11 12.56
C GLU A 27 -4.16 0.81 11.22
N THR A 28 -2.93 1.26 10.96
CA THR A 28 -2.51 1.79 9.66
C THR A 28 -2.88 0.83 8.52
N ILE A 29 -2.56 -0.47 8.66
CA ILE A 29 -2.90 -1.46 7.63
C ILE A 29 -4.41 -1.56 7.41
N ARG A 30 -5.21 -1.55 8.48
CA ARG A 30 -6.68 -1.59 8.36
C ARG A 30 -7.23 -0.34 7.68
N ASP A 31 -6.69 0.83 7.99
CA ASP A 31 -7.18 2.09 7.45
C ASP A 31 -6.75 2.25 5.98
N LEU A 32 -5.52 1.87 5.64
CA LEU A 32 -5.07 1.75 4.26
C LEU A 32 -5.94 0.75 3.47
N THR A 33 -6.33 -0.38 4.06
CA THR A 33 -7.23 -1.36 3.39
C THR A 33 -8.54 -0.70 2.97
N LYS A 34 -9.19 0.03 3.88
CA LYS A 34 -10.45 0.72 3.60
C LYS A 34 -10.28 1.80 2.53
N LEU A 35 -9.23 2.60 2.66
CA LEU A 35 -8.90 3.64 1.68
C LEU A 35 -8.71 3.03 0.29
N THR A 36 -7.97 1.93 0.19
CA THR A 36 -7.75 1.22 -1.07
C THR A 36 -9.07 0.76 -1.70
N ASP A 37 -9.98 0.20 -0.90
CA ASP A 37 -11.31 -0.20 -1.37
C ASP A 37 -12.14 1.01 -1.85
N GLU A 38 -12.15 2.12 -1.11
CA GLU A 38 -12.86 3.35 -1.50
C GLU A 38 -12.31 3.96 -2.79
N LEU A 39 -10.99 3.98 -2.95
CA LEU A 39 -10.33 4.49 -4.16
C LEU A 39 -10.63 3.61 -5.38
N ARG A 40 -10.65 2.29 -5.20
CA ARG A 40 -11.08 1.35 -6.24
C ARG A 40 -12.53 1.63 -6.67
N GLU A 41 -13.43 1.81 -5.71
CA GLU A 41 -14.85 2.08 -6.01
C GLU A 41 -15.03 3.36 -6.83
N ARG A 42 -14.27 4.43 -6.55
CA ARG A 42 -14.29 5.66 -7.36
C ARG A 42 -13.87 5.45 -8.81
N ILE A 43 -12.85 4.62 -9.04
CA ILE A 43 -12.40 4.25 -10.39
C ILE A 43 -13.48 3.45 -11.13
N LEU A 44 -14.21 2.57 -10.41
CA LEU A 44 -15.31 1.78 -10.96
C LEU A 44 -16.52 2.64 -11.33
N GLU A 45 -16.94 3.56 -10.46
CA GLU A 45 -18.11 4.43 -10.65
C GLU A 45 -17.98 5.36 -11.87
N THR A 46 -16.75 5.73 -12.23
CA THR A 46 -16.45 6.59 -13.38
C THR A 46 -16.35 5.80 -14.70
N GLY A 47 -16.34 4.46 -14.65
CA GLY A 47 -16.28 3.61 -15.83
C GLY A 47 -17.61 3.52 -16.60
N PRO A 48 -17.58 3.18 -17.91
CA PRO A 48 -18.79 3.03 -18.73
C PRO A 48 -19.77 1.96 -18.23
N ALA A 49 -19.33 1.04 -17.36
CA ALA A 49 -20.19 0.06 -16.68
C ALA A 49 -21.23 0.69 -15.74
N SER A 50 -20.95 1.88 -15.21
CA SER A 50 -21.87 2.63 -14.32
C SER A 50 -23.01 3.32 -15.09
N ARG A 51 -22.87 3.51 -16.41
CA ARG A 51 -23.86 4.20 -17.25
C ARG A 51 -24.87 3.27 -17.96
N VAL A 52 -24.81 1.95 -17.75
CA VAL A 52 -25.72 0.98 -18.39
C VAL A 52 -27.09 0.86 -17.69
N GLU A 53 -27.29 1.43 -16.49
CA GLU A 53 -28.58 1.39 -15.77
C GLU A 53 -29.28 2.76 -15.66
N ARG A 54 -29.36 3.52 -16.75
CA ARG A 54 -30.44 4.51 -16.89
C ARG A 54 -31.04 4.43 -18.28
N ASP A 55 -32.00 3.52 -18.41
CA ASP A 55 -32.97 3.47 -19.48
C ASP A 55 -33.74 4.80 -19.56
N PRO A 56 -33.88 5.41 -20.75
CA PRO A 56 -35.14 6.03 -21.11
C PRO A 56 -35.65 5.35 -22.37
N MET A 57 -36.54 4.36 -22.19
CA MET A 57 -37.56 4.08 -23.18
C MET A 57 -38.39 5.35 -23.41
N VAL A 58 -38.03 6.14 -24.44
CA VAL A 58 -38.99 6.88 -25.26
C VAL A 58 -38.55 6.81 -26.71
N GLU A 59 -39.40 6.16 -27.48
CA GLU A 59 -39.36 5.90 -28.92
C GLU A 59 -39.56 7.18 -29.76
N VAL A 60 -39.23 7.09 -31.05
CA VAL A 60 -39.80 7.83 -32.22
C VAL A 60 -38.92 8.90 -32.91
N LEU A 61 -38.32 8.44 -34.01
CA LEU A 61 -38.14 9.04 -35.35
C LEU A 61 -37.18 10.23 -35.60
N GLY A 62 -36.15 9.93 -36.39
CA GLY A 62 -35.71 10.79 -37.50
C GLY A 62 -34.57 11.76 -37.19
N GLY A 63 -33.39 11.49 -37.74
CA GLY A 63 -32.31 12.48 -37.81
C GLY A 63 -30.93 11.88 -37.69
N GLN A 64 -30.27 11.76 -38.84
CA GLN A 64 -28.84 11.59 -39.08
C GLN A 64 -27.94 11.88 -37.86
N ARG A 65 -27.33 10.83 -37.29
CA ARG A 65 -26.32 10.95 -36.23
C ARG A 65 -24.95 11.14 -36.89
N VAL A 66 -24.45 12.36 -36.83
CA VAL A 66 -23.07 12.71 -37.14
C VAL A 66 -22.16 11.97 -36.16
N LEU A 67 -21.23 11.18 -36.67
CA LEU A 67 -20.14 10.57 -35.89
C LEU A 67 -19.20 11.69 -35.43
N GLY A 68 -19.48 12.27 -34.27
CA GLY A 68 -18.54 13.06 -33.48
C GLY A 68 -18.32 12.33 -32.17
N GLY A 69 -17.41 11.36 -32.16
CA GLY A 69 -16.90 10.75 -30.93
C GLY A 69 -15.79 11.66 -30.42
N GLY A 70 -16.11 12.48 -29.42
CA GLY A 70 -15.13 13.31 -28.74
C GLY A 70 -14.41 12.48 -27.68
N ASP A 71 -13.08 12.59 -27.66
CA ASP A 71 -12.13 12.09 -26.66
C ASP A 71 -12.33 12.69 -25.25
N GLU A 72 -13.51 13.23 -24.93
CA GLU A 72 -13.77 13.90 -23.64
C GLU A 72 -13.83 12.90 -22.47
N ASP A 73 -14.22 11.64 -22.71
CA ASP A 73 -14.32 10.62 -21.64
C ASP A 73 -12.94 10.05 -21.22
N GLY A 74 -11.87 10.25 -22.00
CA GLY A 74 -10.54 9.67 -21.76
C GLY A 74 -9.67 10.44 -20.79
N ASP A 75 -9.70 11.77 -20.91
CA ASP A 75 -9.00 12.66 -19.99
C ASP A 75 -9.67 12.63 -18.59
N ASP A 76 -11.01 12.56 -18.54
CA ASP A 76 -11.77 12.51 -17.28
C ASP A 76 -11.44 11.25 -16.46
N ILE A 77 -11.25 10.09 -17.11
CA ILE A 77 -10.91 8.84 -16.41
C ILE A 77 -9.43 8.77 -16.04
N GLU A 78 -8.53 9.35 -16.85
CA GLU A 78 -7.11 9.49 -16.47
C GLU A 78 -6.99 10.30 -15.18
N ASP A 79 -7.68 11.44 -15.10
CA ASP A 79 -7.68 12.31 -13.92
C ASP A 79 -8.19 11.60 -12.67
N VAL A 80 -9.25 10.79 -12.78
CA VAL A 80 -9.79 10.01 -11.64
C VAL A 80 -8.80 8.95 -11.17
N VAL A 81 -8.18 8.22 -12.09
CA VAL A 81 -7.19 7.17 -11.76
C VAL A 81 -5.93 7.80 -11.17
N ALA A 82 -5.44 8.88 -11.77
CA ALA A 82 -4.29 9.64 -11.28
C ALA A 82 -4.56 10.24 -9.88
N ALA A 83 -5.75 10.80 -9.65
CA ALA A 83 -6.15 11.31 -8.34
C ALA A 83 -6.19 10.19 -7.29
N ALA A 84 -6.71 9.01 -7.64
CA ALA A 84 -6.76 7.88 -6.73
C ALA A 84 -5.36 7.37 -6.37
N LEU A 85 -4.47 7.22 -7.36
CA LEU A 85 -3.05 6.86 -7.14
C LEU A 85 -2.35 7.91 -6.27
N LYS A 86 -2.57 9.20 -6.54
CA LYS A 86 -1.97 10.28 -5.77
C LYS A 86 -2.40 10.25 -4.30
N VAL A 87 -3.68 10.02 -4.02
CA VAL A 87 -4.17 9.88 -2.64
C VAL A 87 -3.52 8.69 -1.97
N MET A 88 -3.50 7.52 -2.63
CA MET A 88 -2.86 6.32 -2.10
C MET A 88 -1.37 6.54 -1.77
N CYS A 89 -0.61 7.09 -2.71
CA CYS A 89 0.81 7.38 -2.53
C CYS A 89 1.05 8.40 -1.41
N SER A 90 0.20 9.42 -1.30
CA SER A 90 0.32 10.45 -0.25
C SER A 90 0.08 9.86 1.14
N GLU A 91 -0.98 9.09 1.31
CA GLU A 91 -1.29 8.43 2.59
C GLU A 91 -0.21 7.41 2.95
N LEU A 92 0.24 6.61 1.99
CA LEU A 92 1.35 5.68 2.22
C LEU A 92 2.62 6.41 2.63
N LEU A 93 2.99 7.49 1.95
CA LEU A 93 4.15 8.30 2.29
C LEU A 93 4.03 8.90 3.69
N ILE A 94 2.88 9.47 4.06
CA ILE A 94 2.64 10.01 5.39
C ILE A 94 2.89 8.94 6.46
N GLU A 95 2.38 7.72 6.27
CA GLU A 95 2.60 6.61 7.20
C GLU A 95 4.07 6.20 7.25
N LEU A 96 4.77 6.20 6.11
CA LEU A 96 6.19 5.89 6.04
C LEU A 96 7.09 6.94 6.71
N GLU A 97 6.66 8.19 6.77
CA GLU A 97 7.44 9.32 7.32
C GLU A 97 7.18 9.61 8.81
N LYS A 98 6.18 8.95 9.42
CA LYS A 98 5.87 9.14 10.85
C LYS A 98 7.12 8.93 11.71
N PRO A 99 7.28 9.64 12.85
CA PRO A 99 8.45 9.43 13.71
C PRO A 99 8.40 8.07 14.41
N LEU A 100 9.55 7.41 14.53
CA LEU A 100 9.71 6.11 15.20
C LEU A 100 9.54 6.29 16.71
N VAL A 101 8.29 6.35 17.18
CA VAL A 101 8.00 6.46 18.61
C VAL A 101 8.03 5.06 19.20
N SER A 102 8.94 4.83 20.14
CA SER A 102 9.01 3.59 20.90
C SER A 102 7.70 3.39 21.69
N ALA A 103 6.86 2.46 21.28
CA ALA A 103 5.84 1.94 22.18
C ALA A 103 6.53 1.05 23.23
N PRO A 104 6.27 1.23 24.53
CA PRO A 104 6.72 0.28 25.53
C PRO A 104 6.07 -1.07 25.22
N SER A 105 6.91 -2.10 25.08
CA SER A 105 6.47 -3.48 24.89
C SER A 105 5.61 -3.91 26.07
N SER A 106 4.28 -3.88 25.91
CA SER A 106 3.37 -4.52 26.86
C SER A 106 3.36 -6.01 26.56
N SER A 107 4.30 -6.74 27.16
CA SER A 107 4.25 -8.20 27.26
C SER A 107 3.08 -8.58 28.16
N ILE A 108 1.88 -8.67 27.56
CA ILE A 108 0.71 -9.26 28.20
C ILE A 108 0.83 -10.78 28.03
N LEU A 109 0.96 -11.48 29.15
CA LEU A 109 0.76 -12.93 29.27
C LEU A 109 -0.71 -13.24 28.93
N GLY A 110 -1.04 -13.30 27.65
CA GLY A 110 -2.33 -13.77 27.15
C GLY A 110 -2.39 -15.30 27.19
N GLY A 111 -3.58 -15.86 27.43
CA GLY A 111 -3.80 -17.30 27.33
C GLY A 111 -3.59 -17.80 25.89
N VAL A 112 -3.30 -19.09 25.71
CA VAL A 112 -3.07 -19.72 24.38
C VAL A 112 -4.20 -19.41 23.38
N GLU A 113 -5.46 -19.39 23.86
CA GLU A 113 -6.63 -19.08 23.02
C GLU A 113 -6.68 -17.61 22.57
N GLU A 114 -6.21 -16.68 23.39
CA GLU A 114 -6.15 -15.25 23.10
C GLU A 114 -5.06 -14.93 22.07
N GLU A 115 -3.91 -15.61 22.20
CA GLU A 115 -2.82 -15.52 21.23
C GLU A 115 -3.22 -16.07 19.85
N ASP A 116 -3.92 -17.21 19.81
CA ASP A 116 -4.45 -17.79 18.57
C ASP A 116 -5.49 -16.90 17.90
N LEU A 117 -6.35 -16.24 18.68
CA LEU A 117 -7.31 -15.26 18.15
C LEU A 117 -6.58 -14.04 17.60
N ARG A 118 -5.61 -13.49 18.34
CA ARG A 118 -4.78 -12.37 17.89
C ARG A 118 -4.14 -12.68 16.55
N CYS A 119 -3.47 -13.83 16.43
CA CYS A 119 -2.79 -14.18 15.19
C CYS A 119 -3.74 -14.45 14.01
N ARG A 120 -4.92 -14.99 14.26
CA ARG A 120 -5.96 -15.10 13.22
C ARG A 120 -6.40 -13.72 12.73
N VAL A 121 -6.61 -12.76 13.62
CA VAL A 121 -7.00 -11.40 13.26
C VAL A 121 -5.87 -10.67 12.52
N THR A 122 -4.63 -10.76 13.01
CA THR A 122 -3.45 -10.15 12.39
C THR A 122 -3.23 -10.66 10.96
N ARG A 123 -3.24 -11.98 10.76
CA ARG A 123 -3.07 -12.58 9.43
C ARG A 123 -4.21 -12.18 8.49
N ARG A 124 -5.46 -12.21 8.97
CA ARG A 124 -6.61 -11.78 8.18
C ARG A 124 -6.47 -10.31 7.76
N GLY A 125 -6.08 -9.42 8.67
CA GLY A 125 -5.87 -8.01 8.34
C GLY A 125 -4.82 -7.82 7.25
N TYR A 126 -3.70 -8.56 7.35
CA TYR A 126 -2.66 -8.55 6.32
C TYR A 126 -3.17 -9.01 4.94
N HIS A 127 -3.85 -10.16 4.89
CA HIS A 127 -4.36 -10.69 3.62
C HIS A 127 -5.44 -9.83 3.00
N ASN A 128 -6.34 -9.26 3.82
CA ASN A 128 -7.35 -8.33 3.35
C ASN A 128 -6.71 -7.08 2.72
N PHE A 129 -5.65 -6.56 3.34
CA PHE A 129 -4.90 -5.43 2.79
C PHE A 129 -4.26 -5.75 1.44
N LEU A 130 -3.61 -6.92 1.32
CA LEU A 130 -3.04 -7.37 0.04
C LEU A 130 -4.13 -7.55 -1.02
N GLU A 131 -5.25 -8.18 -0.67
CA GLU A 131 -6.37 -8.38 -1.58
C GLU A 131 -6.95 -7.05 -2.07
N ALA A 132 -7.15 -6.08 -1.17
CA ALA A 132 -7.62 -4.75 -1.54
C ALA A 132 -6.63 -4.06 -2.49
N THR A 133 -5.33 -4.14 -2.20
CA THR A 133 -4.26 -3.57 -3.04
C THR A 133 -4.27 -4.17 -4.43
N VAL A 134 -4.30 -5.50 -4.55
CA VAL A 134 -4.33 -6.20 -5.84
C VAL A 134 -5.56 -5.83 -6.65
N LYS A 135 -6.75 -5.77 -6.01
CA LYS A 135 -7.99 -5.35 -6.70
C LYS A 135 -7.92 -3.90 -7.19
N PHE A 136 -7.33 -3.00 -6.40
CA PHE A 136 -7.12 -1.62 -6.82
C PHE A 136 -6.20 -1.53 -8.04
N LEU A 137 -5.04 -2.21 -8.00
CA LEU A 137 -4.10 -2.26 -9.12
C LEU A 137 -4.70 -2.89 -10.37
N HIS A 138 -5.55 -3.91 -10.19
CA HIS A 138 -6.28 -4.51 -11.30
C HIS A 138 -7.20 -3.51 -12.00
N GLU A 139 -7.91 -2.66 -11.26
CA GLU A 139 -8.72 -1.59 -11.90
C GLU A 139 -7.85 -0.58 -12.64
N VAL A 140 -6.68 -0.21 -12.11
CA VAL A 140 -5.73 0.67 -12.82
C VAL A 140 -5.27 0.02 -14.11
N GLN A 141 -4.88 -1.26 -14.07
CA GLN A 141 -4.47 -2.03 -15.24
C GLN A 141 -5.58 -2.12 -16.28
N GLU A 142 -6.81 -2.44 -15.88
CA GLU A 142 -7.97 -2.50 -16.77
C GLU A 142 -8.25 -1.18 -17.48
N ARG A 143 -7.95 -0.04 -16.84
CA ARG A 143 -8.03 1.27 -17.52
C ARG A 143 -6.85 1.48 -18.44
N GLN A 144 -5.64 1.12 -18.01
CA GLN A 144 -4.45 1.23 -18.85
C GLN A 144 -4.57 0.41 -20.14
N GLU A 145 -5.06 -0.83 -20.08
CA GLU A 145 -5.28 -1.66 -21.27
C GLU A 145 -6.36 -1.10 -22.21
N ARG A 146 -7.33 -0.36 -21.67
CA ARG A 146 -8.44 0.22 -22.43
C ARG A 146 -8.08 1.54 -23.10
N TRP A 147 -7.36 2.41 -22.40
CA TRP A 147 -7.06 3.77 -22.84
C TRP A 147 -5.63 3.93 -23.38
N VAL A 148 -4.74 2.98 -23.06
CA VAL A 148 -3.38 2.87 -23.61
C VAL A 148 -2.60 4.17 -23.37
N TRP A 149 -2.55 4.61 -22.12
CA TRP A 149 -1.82 5.82 -21.74
C TRP A 149 -0.31 5.60 -21.88
N GLY A 150 0.42 6.60 -22.37
CA GLY A 150 1.88 6.54 -22.54
C GLY A 150 2.67 6.82 -21.25
N HIS A 151 3.99 6.75 -21.36
CA HIS A 151 4.93 7.10 -20.27
C HIS A 151 4.82 8.55 -19.78
N GLU A 152 4.24 9.45 -20.57
CA GLU A 152 3.98 10.84 -20.21
C GLU A 152 2.72 11.03 -19.35
N SER A 153 1.93 9.97 -19.15
CA SER A 153 0.68 10.04 -18.40
C SER A 153 0.91 10.23 -16.90
N VAL A 154 -0.03 10.92 -16.25
CA VAL A 154 0.02 11.11 -14.80
C VAL A 154 -0.23 9.78 -14.07
N VAL A 155 -0.91 8.85 -14.74
CA VAL A 155 -1.11 7.48 -14.24
C VAL A 155 0.21 6.72 -14.19
N PHE A 156 1.05 6.80 -15.23
CA PHE A 156 2.38 6.18 -15.23
C PHE A 156 3.22 6.69 -14.04
N ASP A 157 3.28 8.00 -13.86
CA ASP A 157 3.97 8.63 -12.72
C ASP A 157 3.42 8.15 -11.37
N GLY A 158 2.09 8.05 -11.25
CA GLY A 158 1.41 7.57 -10.04
C GLY A 158 1.76 6.12 -9.70
N VAL A 159 1.73 5.21 -10.69
CA VAL A 159 2.13 3.81 -10.52
C VAL A 159 3.62 3.72 -10.15
N GLY A 160 4.47 4.50 -10.83
CA GLY A 160 5.91 4.53 -10.56
C GLY A 160 6.22 5.01 -9.15
N TRP A 161 5.47 6.00 -8.66
CA TRP A 161 5.60 6.47 -7.29
C TRP A 161 5.15 5.41 -6.28
N LEU A 162 4.02 4.74 -6.52
CA LEU A 162 3.53 3.67 -5.65
C LEU A 162 4.55 2.53 -5.56
N GLN A 163 5.10 2.11 -6.70
CA GLN A 163 6.19 1.13 -6.79
C GLN A 163 7.40 1.57 -5.97
N GLY A 164 7.80 2.84 -6.11
CA GLY A 164 8.92 3.43 -5.38
C GLY A 164 8.70 3.40 -3.87
N LEU A 165 7.51 3.76 -3.38
CA LEU A 165 7.20 3.71 -1.94
C LEU A 165 7.17 2.27 -1.41
N TRP A 166 6.71 1.33 -2.23
CA TRP A 166 6.60 -0.07 -1.84
C TRP A 166 7.97 -0.76 -1.71
N ALA A 167 8.86 -0.53 -2.68
CA ALA A 167 10.10 -1.26 -2.83
C ALA A 167 11.37 -0.47 -2.45
N SER A 168 11.36 0.85 -2.57
CA SER A 168 12.56 1.69 -2.43
C SER A 168 12.62 2.42 -1.10
N ARG A 169 13.84 2.52 -0.56
CA ARG A 169 14.16 3.33 0.61
C ARG A 169 14.29 4.82 0.28
N LYS A 170 14.58 5.16 -0.97
CA LYS A 170 14.94 6.52 -1.39
C LYS A 170 13.76 7.49 -1.47
N MET A 171 12.54 6.99 -1.38
CA MET A 171 11.32 7.77 -1.63
C MET A 171 10.72 8.38 -0.35
N ASN A 172 11.34 8.18 0.82
CA ASN A 172 10.91 8.77 2.08
C ASN A 172 12.10 9.13 2.98
N ILE A 173 11.88 10.05 3.92
CA ILE A 173 12.93 10.55 4.82
C ILE A 173 13.45 9.51 5.83
N GLN A 174 12.77 8.37 6.00
CA GLN A 174 13.14 7.32 6.94
C GLN A 174 14.07 6.27 6.32
N ASP A 175 14.40 6.38 5.02
CA ASP A 175 15.23 5.43 4.27
C ASP A 175 14.75 3.97 4.43
N ARG A 176 13.43 3.74 4.38
CA ARG A 176 12.80 2.42 4.54
C ARG A 176 11.66 2.21 3.56
N SER A 177 11.62 1.06 2.88
CA SER A 177 10.48 0.73 2.02
C SER A 177 9.27 0.25 2.83
N PHE A 178 8.08 0.30 2.26
CA PHE A 178 6.87 -0.22 2.92
C PHE A 178 6.99 -1.71 3.27
N ILE A 179 7.58 -2.52 2.39
CA ILE A 179 7.85 -3.95 2.67
C ILE A 179 8.70 -4.08 3.95
N GLU A 180 9.75 -3.28 4.11
CA GLU A 180 10.62 -3.36 5.28
C GLU A 180 9.89 -3.00 6.56
N GLN A 181 9.00 -2.03 6.52
CA GLN A 181 8.18 -1.67 7.67
C GLN A 181 7.16 -2.76 8.02
N GLN A 182 6.53 -3.37 7.02
CA GLN A 182 5.64 -4.52 7.22
C GLN A 182 6.38 -5.72 7.80
N LEU A 183 7.61 -6.00 7.34
CA LEU A 183 8.43 -7.09 7.88
C LEU A 183 8.69 -6.90 9.38
N ILE A 184 9.04 -5.68 9.79
CA ILE A 184 9.27 -5.38 11.21
C ILE A 184 7.96 -5.50 11.99
N LEU A 185 6.88 -4.87 11.52
CA LEU A 185 5.56 -4.93 12.15
C LEU A 185 5.12 -6.36 12.42
N TYR A 186 5.20 -7.23 11.41
CA TYR A 186 4.67 -8.58 11.49
C TYR A 186 5.63 -9.56 12.18
N ASP A 187 6.95 -9.33 12.15
CA ASP A 187 7.91 -10.07 12.97
C ASP A 187 7.61 -9.88 14.46
N ASP A 188 7.34 -8.63 14.88
CA ASP A 188 7.00 -8.29 16.26
C ASP A 188 5.71 -8.97 16.76
N THR A 189 4.78 -9.30 15.85
CA THR A 189 3.55 -10.03 16.23
C THR A 189 3.80 -11.52 16.51
N GLY A 190 4.89 -12.10 15.99
CA GLY A 190 5.15 -13.54 15.98
C GLY A 190 4.15 -14.37 15.16
N CYS A 191 3.13 -13.73 14.56
CA CYS A 191 1.99 -14.41 13.99
C CYS A 191 2.27 -15.07 12.65
N PHE A 192 3.32 -14.72 11.93
CA PHE A 192 3.70 -15.38 10.67
C PHE A 192 4.75 -16.49 10.88
N GLY A 193 5.22 -16.69 12.12
CA GLY A 193 6.19 -17.72 12.44
C GLY A 193 7.47 -17.60 11.59
N LYS A 194 7.96 -18.72 11.06
CA LYS A 194 9.16 -18.76 10.20
C LYS A 194 8.84 -18.58 8.71
N THR A 195 7.59 -18.34 8.33
CA THR A 195 7.25 -18.18 6.92
C THR A 195 7.81 -16.84 6.43
N LYS A 196 8.43 -16.82 5.26
CA LYS A 196 8.78 -15.56 4.58
C LYS A 196 7.58 -14.97 3.82
N GLU A 197 6.38 -15.21 4.33
CA GLU A 197 5.13 -14.91 3.63
C GLU A 197 4.95 -13.41 3.42
N VAL A 198 5.24 -12.61 4.46
CA VAL A 198 5.16 -11.15 4.38
C VAL A 198 6.09 -10.62 3.28
N LEU A 199 7.34 -11.09 3.25
CA LEU A 199 8.29 -10.71 2.20
C LEU A 199 7.83 -11.18 0.82
N ARG A 200 7.44 -12.45 0.69
CA ARG A 200 7.02 -13.05 -0.58
C ARG A 200 5.86 -12.28 -1.20
N SER A 201 4.78 -12.06 -0.43
CA SER A 201 3.62 -11.35 -0.94
C SER A 201 3.88 -9.86 -1.16
N GLY A 202 4.76 -9.25 -0.36
CA GLY A 202 5.24 -7.89 -0.66
C GLY A 202 5.95 -7.80 -2.01
N VAL A 203 6.82 -8.77 -2.32
CA VAL A 203 7.52 -8.86 -3.61
C VAL A 203 6.53 -9.11 -4.76
N GLU A 204 5.52 -9.96 -4.58
CA GLU A 204 4.48 -10.21 -5.60
C GLU A 204 3.73 -8.92 -5.99
N VAL A 205 3.44 -8.02 -5.02
CA VAL A 205 2.84 -6.71 -5.34
C VAL A 205 3.81 -5.81 -6.12
N VAL A 206 5.10 -5.85 -5.81
CA VAL A 206 6.12 -5.09 -6.55
C VAL A 206 6.29 -5.61 -7.98
N GLU A 207 6.27 -6.93 -8.15
CA GLU A 207 6.29 -7.56 -9.47
C GLU A 207 5.07 -7.14 -10.30
N TYR A 208 3.87 -7.16 -9.70
CA TYR A 208 2.67 -6.63 -10.36
C TYR A 208 2.87 -5.17 -10.80
N LEU A 209 3.34 -4.30 -9.90
CA LEU A 209 3.55 -2.88 -10.21
C LEU A 209 4.56 -2.67 -11.35
N ASN A 210 5.63 -3.47 -11.40
CA ASN A 210 6.59 -3.41 -12.50
C ASN A 210 5.96 -3.89 -13.82
N ASP A 211 5.20 -4.99 -13.81
CA ASP A 211 4.50 -5.49 -15.00
C ASP A 211 3.49 -4.44 -15.53
N LEU A 212 2.80 -3.75 -14.61
CA LEU A 212 1.90 -2.66 -14.96
C LEU A 212 2.66 -1.48 -15.58
N LEU A 213 3.81 -1.07 -15.03
CA LEU A 213 4.64 -0.01 -15.62
C LEU A 213 5.14 -0.38 -17.03
N ASP A 214 5.54 -1.63 -17.23
CA ASP A 214 6.01 -2.14 -18.52
C ASP A 214 4.90 -2.19 -19.60
N SER A 215 3.62 -2.04 -19.19
CA SER A 215 2.47 -2.02 -20.11
C SER A 215 2.21 -0.66 -20.76
N PHE A 216 2.90 0.41 -20.34
CA PHE A 216 2.78 1.76 -20.93
C PHE A 216 3.69 1.89 -22.17
N PRO A 217 3.16 2.33 -23.34
CA PRO A 217 3.95 2.52 -24.56
C PRO A 217 4.83 3.77 -24.58
#